data_AF-M5RXM8-F1
#
_entry.id   AF-M5RXM8-F1
#
_cell.length_a   1.000
_cell.length_b   1.000
_cell.length_c   1.000
_cell.angle_alpha   90.00
_cell.angle_beta   90.00
_cell.angle_gamma   90.00
#
_symmetry.space_group_name_H-M   'P 1'
#
loop_
_entity.id
_entity.type
_entity.pdbx_description
1 polymer ?
#
loop_
_entity_poly.entity_id
_entity_poly.type
_entity_poly.pdbx_seq_one_letter_code
_entity_poly.pdbx_strand_id
1 'polypeptide(L)'
;MSDSSSTIPRAKKPCEKLKFALLNGVVIPPSCLAIIPISGEGIRMLLDVTSTRLYRLPFPMLDRLKMYSGWDQITLADVIAGLLILATSLVWIRVINESKGVGDVLSYRQKLPALFYLYAGVAAGVIGLDALIFLLGIQSRANGWGEVPVYAGPACCVLYVVLCACFAIFHSDYATGKRV
;
A
#
# COMPACT_ATOMS: atom_id res chain seq x y z
N MET A 1 27.11 -24.16 23.30
CA MET A 1 26.48 -23.07 24.07
C MET A 1 26.86 -21.78 23.38
N SER A 2 25.94 -21.17 22.64
CA SER A 2 26.13 -19.87 21.99
C SER A 2 25.11 -18.93 22.61
N ASP A 3 25.57 -17.90 23.30
CA ASP A 3 24.75 -16.89 23.96
C ASP A 3 23.75 -16.26 22.98
N SER A 4 22.50 -16.67 23.11
CA SER A 4 21.36 -15.92 22.59
C SER A 4 21.09 -14.76 23.55
N SER A 5 21.86 -13.67 23.42
CA SER A 5 21.51 -12.41 24.05
C SER A 5 20.22 -11.92 23.40
N SER A 6 19.09 -12.28 24.00
CA SER A 6 17.79 -11.74 23.66
C SER A 6 17.81 -10.25 23.99
N THR A 7 18.19 -9.44 22.99
CA THR A 7 18.05 -7.99 23.08
C THR A 7 16.57 -7.67 23.21
N ILE A 8 16.11 -7.47 24.45
CA ILE A 8 14.75 -7.03 24.76
C ILE A 8 14.52 -5.73 23.96
N PRO A 9 13.47 -5.66 23.11
CA PRO A 9 13.19 -4.45 22.35
C PRO A 9 12.93 -3.30 23.32
N ARG A 10 13.90 -2.38 23.42
CA ARG A 10 13.84 -1.25 24.34
C ARG A 10 12.70 -0.32 23.91
N ALA A 11 11.81 0.04 24.83
CA ALA A 11 10.67 0.91 24.53
C ALA A 11 11.12 2.24 23.85
N LYS A 12 10.48 2.58 22.74
CA LYS A 12 10.72 3.83 21.99
C LYS A 12 10.42 5.06 22.83
N LYS A 13 11.22 6.12 22.69
CA LYS A 13 11.00 7.37 23.45
C LYS A 13 9.66 7.98 23.00
N PRO A 14 8.90 8.60 23.90
CA PRO A 14 7.62 9.23 23.54
C PRO A 14 7.79 10.29 22.43
N CYS A 15 8.94 11.00 22.41
CA CYS A 15 9.27 11.96 21.35
C CYS A 15 9.46 11.28 19.96
N GLU A 16 10.02 10.07 19.90
CA GLU A 16 10.16 9.30 18.65
C GLU A 16 8.78 8.83 18.15
N LYS A 17 7.91 8.38 19.06
CA LYS A 17 6.53 8.00 18.75
C LYS A 17 5.73 9.18 18.22
N LEU A 18 5.88 10.35 18.84
CA LEU A 18 5.18 11.58 18.43
C LEU A 18 5.65 12.06 17.05
N LYS A 19 6.97 12.08 16.79
CA LYS A 19 7.52 12.44 15.46
C LYS A 19 7.03 11.51 14.36
N PHE A 20 7.02 10.20 14.62
CA PHE A 20 6.52 9.20 13.69
C PHE A 20 5.02 9.38 13.41
N ALA A 21 4.22 9.57 14.46
CA ALA A 21 2.78 9.80 14.34
C ALA A 21 2.47 11.11 13.58
N LEU A 22 3.22 12.18 13.85
CA LEU A 22 3.05 13.47 13.20
C LEU A 22 3.40 13.39 11.71
N LEU A 23 4.54 12.76 11.37
CA LEU A 23 4.91 12.58 9.96
C LEU A 23 3.87 11.76 9.20
N ASN A 24 3.41 10.66 9.78
CA ASN A 24 2.35 9.84 9.19
C ASN A 24 1.03 10.62 9.06
N GLY A 25 0.68 11.42 10.06
CA GLY A 25 -0.51 12.29 10.02
C GLY A 25 -0.47 13.37 8.93
N VAL A 26 0.73 13.76 8.48
CA VAL A 26 0.90 14.76 7.41
C VAL A 26 1.02 14.11 6.04
N VAL A 27 1.74 12.98 5.93
CA VAL A 27 2.07 12.35 4.64
C VAL A 27 0.99 11.39 4.17
N ILE A 28 0.38 10.60 5.07
CA ILE A 28 -0.58 9.57 4.68
C ILE A 28 -1.87 10.17 4.11
N PRO A 29 -2.51 11.17 4.73
CA PRO A 29 -3.78 11.70 4.21
C PRO A 29 -3.70 12.22 2.76
N PRO A 30 -2.76 13.11 2.39
CA PRO A 30 -2.67 13.59 1.00
C PRO A 30 -2.29 12.46 0.03
N SER A 31 -1.47 11.51 0.45
CA SER A 31 -1.12 10.34 -0.38
C SER A 31 -2.35 9.48 -0.65
N CYS A 32 -3.15 9.18 0.37
CA CYS A 32 -4.41 8.43 0.21
C CYS A 32 -5.40 9.18 -0.69
N LEU A 33 -5.55 10.50 -0.51
CA LEU A 33 -6.44 11.32 -1.34
C LEU A 33 -6.01 11.37 -2.81
N ALA A 34 -4.71 11.25 -3.10
CA ALA A 34 -4.20 11.20 -4.46
C ALA A 34 -4.30 9.79 -5.07
N ILE A 35 -3.90 8.76 -4.32
CA ILE A 35 -3.73 7.39 -4.84
C ILE A 35 -5.06 6.66 -4.93
N ILE A 36 -5.93 6.74 -3.91
CA ILE A 36 -7.20 5.99 -3.87
C ILE A 36 -8.06 6.26 -5.10
N PRO A 37 -8.31 7.53 -5.52
CA PRO A 37 -9.15 7.78 -6.68
C PRO A 37 -8.54 7.28 -8.00
N ILE A 38 -7.20 7.28 -8.11
CA ILE A 38 -6.50 6.79 -9.30
C ILE A 38 -6.62 5.26 -9.35
N SER A 39 -6.24 4.57 -8.28
CA SER A 39 -6.35 3.11 -8.19
C SER A 39 -7.80 2.63 -8.30
N GLY A 40 -8.76 3.38 -7.74
CA GLY A 40 -10.20 3.11 -7.86
C GLY A 40 -10.66 3.14 -9.31
N GLU A 41 -10.19 4.09 -10.10
CA GLU A 41 -10.50 4.14 -11.53
C GLU A 41 -9.86 2.97 -12.29
N GLY A 42 -8.63 2.58 -11.93
CA GLY A 42 -7.98 1.39 -12.47
C GLY A 42 -8.76 0.10 -12.17
N ILE A 43 -9.31 -0.02 -10.96
CA ILE A 43 -10.15 -1.15 -10.56
C ILE A 43 -11.47 -1.16 -11.34
N ARG A 44 -12.10 0.00 -11.57
CA ARG A 44 -13.33 0.09 -12.39
C ARG A 44 -13.09 -0.38 -13.82
N MET A 45 -11.93 -0.07 -14.40
CA MET A 45 -11.56 -0.57 -15.74
C MET A 45 -11.44 -2.10 -15.79
N LEU A 46 -11.02 -2.73 -14.69
CA LEU A 46 -10.86 -4.19 -14.63
C LEU A 46 -12.17 -4.90 -14.25
N LEU A 47 -12.98 -4.30 -13.38
CA LEU A 47 -14.17 -4.89 -12.77
C LEU A 47 -15.31 -3.87 -12.72
N ASP A 48 -16.14 -3.83 -13.76
CA ASP A 48 -17.22 -2.85 -13.88
C ASP A 48 -18.25 -2.91 -12.72
N VAL A 49 -18.44 -4.10 -12.12
CA VAL A 49 -19.30 -4.30 -10.94
C VAL A 49 -18.86 -3.42 -9.75
N THR A 50 -17.58 -3.06 -9.66
CA THR A 50 -17.03 -2.23 -8.58
C THR A 50 -17.36 -0.73 -8.72
N SER A 51 -17.93 -0.31 -9.86
CA SER A 51 -18.50 1.03 -10.07
C SER A 51 -19.75 1.29 -9.22
N THR A 52 -20.28 0.26 -8.55
CA THR A 52 -21.45 0.37 -7.68
C THR A 52 -21.16 1.30 -6.50
N ARG A 53 -22.06 2.27 -6.28
CA ARG A 53 -21.98 3.21 -5.16
C ARG A 53 -22.22 2.51 -3.82
N LEU A 54 -21.47 2.89 -2.78
CA LEU A 54 -21.46 2.18 -1.51
C LEU A 54 -22.85 2.13 -0.83
N TYR A 55 -23.64 3.19 -0.96
CA TYR A 55 -24.99 3.27 -0.40
C TYR A 55 -26.02 2.35 -1.08
N ARG A 56 -25.70 1.76 -2.24
CA ARG A 56 -26.58 0.79 -2.92
C ARG A 56 -26.40 -0.63 -2.42
N LEU A 57 -25.41 -0.88 -1.55
CA LEU A 57 -25.20 -2.19 -0.95
C LEU A 57 -26.30 -2.48 0.08
N PRO A 58 -26.76 -3.74 0.21
CA PRO A 58 -27.86 -4.13 1.09
C PRO A 58 -27.44 -4.18 2.57
N PHE A 59 -26.80 -3.12 3.08
CA PHE A 59 -26.42 -3.01 4.48
C PHE A 59 -27.20 -1.87 5.16
N PRO A 60 -27.95 -2.15 6.24
CA PRO A 60 -28.87 -1.20 6.87
C PRO A 60 -28.19 0.04 7.48
N MET A 61 -26.87 0.00 7.72
CA MET A 61 -26.12 1.18 8.19
C MET A 61 -25.66 2.12 7.07
N LEU A 62 -25.57 1.65 5.82
CA LEU A 62 -25.03 2.46 4.71
C LEU A 62 -26.04 3.48 4.17
N ASP A 63 -27.34 3.31 4.42
CA ASP A 63 -28.35 4.29 4.02
C ASP A 63 -28.17 5.65 4.73
N ARG A 64 -27.60 5.65 5.94
CA ARG A 64 -27.29 6.89 6.68
C ARG A 64 -26.15 7.69 6.06
N LEU A 65 -25.32 7.07 5.20
CA LEU A 65 -24.22 7.75 4.50
C LEU A 65 -24.73 8.75 3.45
N LYS A 66 -25.95 8.57 2.94
CA LYS A 66 -26.59 9.55 2.03
C LYS A 66 -26.79 10.92 2.67
N MET A 67 -26.83 11.00 4.01
CA MET A 67 -27.03 12.26 4.73
C MET A 67 -25.75 13.10 4.82
N TYR A 68 -24.59 12.53 4.48
CA TYR A 68 -23.30 13.23 4.52
C TYR A 68 -22.86 13.60 3.10
N SER A 69 -22.71 14.90 2.85
CA SER A 69 -22.23 15.42 1.56
C SER A 69 -20.88 14.82 1.19
N GLY A 70 -20.75 14.27 -0.03
CA GLY A 70 -19.53 13.67 -0.56
C GLY A 70 -19.42 12.14 -0.40
N TRP A 71 -20.19 11.53 0.51
CA TRP A 71 -20.21 10.07 0.67
C TRP A 71 -21.04 9.34 -0.40
N ASP A 72 -21.89 10.09 -1.10
CA ASP A 72 -22.65 9.62 -2.25
C ASP A 72 -21.78 9.33 -3.49
N GLN A 73 -20.56 9.86 -3.51
CA GLN A 73 -19.59 9.68 -4.58
C GLN A 73 -18.65 8.48 -4.36
N ILE A 74 -18.61 7.92 -3.14
CA ILE A 74 -17.75 6.79 -2.81
C ILE A 74 -18.33 5.51 -3.43
N THR A 75 -17.50 4.85 -4.24
CA THR A 75 -17.82 3.58 -4.88
C THR A 75 -17.14 2.42 -4.19
N LEU A 76 -17.60 1.20 -4.47
CA LEU A 76 -16.96 -0.02 -4.01
C LEU A 76 -15.50 -0.10 -4.48
N ALA A 77 -15.21 0.41 -5.69
CA ALA A 77 -13.84 0.48 -6.22
C ALA A 77 -12.90 1.31 -5.35
N ASP A 78 -13.36 2.42 -4.76
CA ASP A 78 -12.53 3.27 -3.89
C ASP A 78 -12.20 2.55 -2.57
N VAL A 79 -13.16 1.78 -2.05
CA VAL A 79 -12.95 0.95 -0.85
C VAL A 79 -11.96 -0.18 -1.13
N ILE A 80 -12.12 -0.87 -2.27
CA ILE A 80 -11.18 -1.92 -2.70
C ILE A 80 -9.79 -1.33 -2.94
N ALA A 81 -9.70 -0.15 -3.57
CA ALA A 81 -8.43 0.56 -3.75
C ALA A 81 -7.75 0.87 -2.41
N GLY A 82 -8.50 1.36 -1.42
CA GLY A 82 -7.98 1.62 -0.08
C GLY A 82 -7.46 0.34 0.60
N LEU A 83 -8.19 -0.76 0.50
CA LEU A 83 -7.77 -2.07 1.03
C LEU A 83 -6.52 -2.60 0.31
N LEU A 84 -6.46 -2.43 -1.01
CA LEU A 84 -5.33 -2.86 -1.83
C LEU A 84 -4.06 -2.08 -1.46
N ILE A 85 -4.14 -0.76 -1.34
CA ILE A 85 -3.02 0.08 -0.88
C ILE A 85 -2.53 -0.36 0.49
N LEU A 86 -3.45 -0.65 1.42
CA LEU A 86 -3.10 -1.16 2.75
C LEU A 86 -2.40 -2.53 2.66
N ALA A 87 -2.95 -3.47 1.89
CA ALA A 87 -2.36 -4.78 1.70
C ALA A 87 -0.96 -4.68 1.07
N THR A 88 -0.80 -3.91 0.00
CA THR A 88 0.48 -3.71 -0.68
C THR A 88 1.51 -3.01 0.21
N SER A 89 1.09 -2.04 1.03
CA SER A 89 1.98 -1.41 2.00
C SER A 89 2.55 -2.39 3.04
N LEU A 90 1.73 -3.33 3.51
CA LEU A 90 2.17 -4.39 4.44
C LEU A 90 3.12 -5.38 3.75
N VAL A 91 2.82 -5.75 2.50
CA VAL A 91 3.70 -6.60 1.68
C VAL A 91 5.06 -5.93 1.50
N TRP A 92 5.09 -4.65 1.13
CA TRP A 92 6.33 -3.88 1.02
C TRP A 92 7.12 -3.84 2.34
N ILE A 93 6.47 -3.56 3.47
CA ILE A 93 7.13 -3.57 4.79
C ILE A 93 7.75 -4.95 5.06
N ARG A 94 7.03 -6.04 4.75
CA ARG A 94 7.55 -7.39 4.94
C ARG A 94 8.74 -7.67 4.03
N VAL A 95 8.65 -7.33 2.74
CA VAL A 95 9.76 -7.48 1.77
C VAL A 95 11.01 -6.76 2.25
N ILE A 96 10.87 -5.51 2.75
CA ILE A 96 12.01 -4.76 3.28
C ILE A 96 12.57 -5.41 4.56
N ASN A 97 11.72 -5.84 5.50
CA ASN A 97 12.17 -6.52 6.71
C ASN A 97 12.94 -7.83 6.41
N GLU A 98 12.46 -8.61 5.44
CA GLU A 98 13.14 -9.82 4.96
C GLU A 98 14.48 -9.46 4.30
N SER A 99 14.54 -8.39 3.49
CA SER A 99 15.79 -7.93 2.86
C SER A 99 16.85 -7.45 3.86
N LYS A 100 16.41 -6.94 5.02
CA LYS A 100 17.29 -6.55 6.14
C LYS A 100 17.71 -7.74 7.02
N GLY A 101 17.27 -8.96 6.70
CA GLY A 101 17.57 -10.18 7.46
C GLY A 101 16.85 -10.27 8.80
N VAL A 102 15.78 -9.50 9.00
CA VAL A 102 14.95 -9.53 10.23
C VAL A 102 13.82 -10.56 10.12
N GLY A 103 13.50 -11.00 8.91
CA GLY A 103 12.43 -11.95 8.68
C GLY A 103 12.89 -13.40 8.50
N ASP A 104 11.96 -14.33 8.72
CA ASP A 104 12.21 -15.77 8.67
C ASP A 104 12.21 -16.32 7.24
N VAL A 105 11.63 -15.60 6.26
CA VAL A 105 11.46 -16.11 4.90
C VAL A 105 12.79 -16.25 4.18
N LEU A 106 13.73 -15.32 4.42
CA LEU A 106 15.08 -15.42 3.85
C LEU A 106 15.83 -16.67 4.33
N SER A 107 15.52 -17.17 5.55
CA SER A 107 16.10 -18.41 6.09
C SER A 107 15.64 -19.66 5.33
N TYR A 108 14.47 -19.62 4.69
CA TYR A 108 13.97 -20.71 3.85
C TYR A 108 14.75 -20.85 2.55
N ARG A 109 15.52 -19.84 2.11
CA ARG A 109 16.31 -19.93 0.87
C ARG A 109 17.26 -21.14 0.86
N GLN A 110 17.83 -21.49 2.02
CA GLN A 110 18.75 -22.62 2.15
C GLN A 110 18.05 -23.93 2.52
N LYS A 111 16.96 -23.87 3.30
CA LYS A 111 16.26 -25.07 3.81
C LYS A 111 15.17 -25.58 2.87
N LEU A 112 14.42 -24.67 2.24
CA LEU A 112 13.23 -24.92 1.41
C LEU A 112 13.15 -23.88 0.28
N PRO A 113 14.01 -23.97 -0.75
CA PRO A 113 14.12 -22.94 -1.79
C PRO A 113 12.81 -22.76 -2.60
N ALA A 114 12.05 -23.83 -2.81
CA ALA A 114 10.77 -23.76 -3.51
C ALA A 114 9.75 -22.87 -2.78
N LEU A 115 9.69 -22.98 -1.44
CA LEU A 115 8.80 -22.16 -0.62
C LEU A 115 9.22 -20.68 -0.65
N PHE A 116 10.53 -20.41 -0.62
CA PHE A 116 11.07 -19.06 -0.78
C PHE A 116 10.64 -18.41 -2.11
N TYR A 117 10.83 -19.11 -3.24
CA TYR A 117 10.43 -18.58 -4.54
C TYR A 117 8.92 -18.40 -4.67
N LEU A 118 8.12 -19.26 -4.03
CA LEU A 118 6.67 -19.10 -3.98
C LEU A 118 6.27 -17.83 -3.22
N TYR A 119 6.83 -17.57 -2.04
CA TYR A 119 6.56 -16.34 -1.29
C TYR A 119 7.05 -15.09 -2.03
N ALA A 120 8.25 -15.15 -2.62
CA ALA A 120 8.80 -14.05 -3.41
C ALA A 120 7.94 -13.77 -4.66
N GLY A 121 7.48 -14.82 -5.33
CA GLY A 121 6.60 -14.73 -6.50
C GLY A 121 5.24 -14.13 -6.16
N VAL A 122 4.62 -14.54 -5.05
CA VAL A 122 3.36 -13.95 -4.58
C VAL A 122 3.55 -12.47 -4.23
N ALA A 123 4.61 -12.11 -3.50
CA ALA A 123 4.88 -10.72 -3.16
C ALA A 123 5.13 -9.85 -4.41
N ALA A 124 5.95 -10.33 -5.34
CA ALA A 124 6.20 -9.65 -6.62
C ALA A 124 4.92 -9.52 -7.46
N GLY A 125 4.08 -10.55 -7.49
CA GLY A 125 2.80 -10.55 -8.17
C GLY A 125 1.84 -9.51 -7.60
N VAL A 126 1.70 -9.42 -6.27
CA VAL A 126 0.85 -8.42 -5.60
C VAL A 126 1.33 -7.00 -5.90
N ILE A 127 2.64 -6.73 -5.74
CA ILE A 127 3.23 -5.41 -6.03
C ILE A 127 3.07 -5.05 -7.51
N GLY A 128 3.30 -6.01 -8.41
CA GLY A 128 3.16 -5.82 -9.85
C GLY A 128 1.72 -5.54 -10.28
N LEU A 129 0.75 -6.29 -9.74
CA LEU A 129 -0.68 -6.06 -9.99
C LEU A 129 -1.14 -4.69 -9.48
N ASP A 130 -0.69 -4.29 -8.29
CA ASP A 130 -1.01 -3.00 -7.71
C ASP A 130 -0.46 -1.83 -8.57
N ALA A 131 0.79 -1.93 -9.01
CA ALA A 131 1.38 -0.97 -9.94
C ALA A 131 0.64 -0.93 -11.29
N LEU A 132 0.22 -2.08 -11.81
CA LEU A 132 -0.56 -2.17 -13.05
C LEU A 132 -1.93 -1.50 -12.88
N ILE A 133 -2.64 -1.76 -11.79
CA ILE A 133 -3.93 -1.12 -11.46
C ILE A 133 -3.77 0.39 -11.40
N PHE A 134 -2.71 0.88 -10.74
CA PHE A 134 -2.43 2.31 -10.66
C PHE A 134 -2.14 2.92 -12.04
N LEU A 135 -1.35 2.24 -12.89
CA LEU A 135 -1.06 2.67 -14.25
C LEU A 135 -2.33 2.75 -15.11
N LEU A 136 -3.20 1.73 -15.06
CA LEU A 136 -4.49 1.72 -15.75
C LEU A 136 -5.37 2.88 -15.29
N GLY A 137 -5.38 3.17 -13.99
CA GLY A 137 -6.09 4.31 -13.40
C GLY A 137 -5.58 5.67 -13.86
N ILE A 138 -4.29 5.80 -14.19
CA ILE A 138 -3.76 7.02 -14.81
C ILE A 138 -4.15 7.09 -16.28
N GLN A 139 -4.03 5.98 -17.01
CA GLN A 139 -4.34 5.93 -18.44
C GLN A 139 -5.83 6.20 -18.72
N SER A 140 -6.74 5.71 -17.87
CA SER A 140 -8.17 6.01 -17.97
C SER A 140 -8.46 7.51 -17.84
N ARG A 141 -7.71 8.20 -16.98
CA ARG A 141 -7.81 9.64 -16.74
C ARG A 141 -7.10 10.47 -17.80
N ALA A 142 -6.10 9.93 -18.48
CA ALA A 142 -5.37 10.63 -19.54
C ALA A 142 -6.29 11.07 -20.69
N ASN A 143 -7.36 10.33 -20.96
CA ASN A 143 -8.40 10.74 -21.92
C ASN A 143 -9.16 12.02 -21.51
N GLY A 144 -9.14 12.39 -20.21
CA GLY A 144 -9.75 13.61 -19.69
C GLY A 144 -8.76 14.75 -19.42
N TRP A 145 -7.45 14.52 -19.52
CA TRP A 145 -6.38 15.47 -19.16
C TRP A 145 -5.67 16.05 -20.40
N GLY A 146 -6.35 16.33 -21.51
CA GLY A 146 -5.72 16.91 -22.71
C GLY A 146 -4.55 16.07 -23.26
N GLU A 147 -3.66 16.68 -24.05
CA GLU A 147 -2.46 16.04 -24.59
C GLU A 147 -1.42 15.78 -23.48
N VAL A 148 -1.67 14.77 -22.65
CA VAL A 148 -0.66 14.26 -21.71
C VAL A 148 0.41 13.50 -22.50
N PRO A 149 1.71 13.79 -22.28
CA PRO A 149 2.78 13.04 -22.93
C PRO A 149 2.69 11.54 -22.59
N VAL A 150 2.94 10.68 -23.58
CA VAL A 150 2.83 9.20 -23.44
C VAL A 150 3.66 8.63 -22.28
N TYR A 151 4.76 9.30 -21.93
CA TYR A 151 5.65 8.89 -20.83
C TYR A 151 5.14 9.28 -19.43
N ALA A 152 4.15 10.16 -19.30
CA ALA A 152 3.71 10.67 -18.00
C ALA A 152 3.08 9.58 -17.12
N GLY A 153 2.25 8.71 -17.71
CA GLY A 153 1.63 7.58 -17.00
C GLY A 153 2.67 6.63 -16.39
N PRO A 154 3.59 6.08 -17.20
CA PRO A 154 4.69 5.25 -16.70
C PRO A 154 5.56 5.98 -15.67
N ALA A 155 5.90 7.25 -15.88
CA ALA A 155 6.71 8.02 -14.92
C ALA A 155 6.01 8.17 -13.56
N CYS A 156 4.72 8.49 -13.55
CA CYS A 156 3.91 8.54 -12.33
C CYS A 156 3.81 7.17 -11.64
N CYS A 157 3.69 6.09 -12.41
CA CYS A 157 3.70 4.74 -11.86
C CYS A 157 5.04 4.38 -11.20
N VAL A 158 6.17 4.76 -11.81
CA VAL A 158 7.49 4.55 -11.20
C VAL A 158 7.62 5.36 -9.91
N LEU A 159 7.20 6.63 -9.92
CA LEU A 159 7.19 7.47 -8.72
C LEU A 159 6.31 6.87 -7.62
N TYR A 160 5.14 6.33 -7.96
CA TYR A 160 4.26 5.63 -7.04
C TYR A 160 4.96 4.45 -6.36
N VAL A 161 5.58 3.57 -7.16
CA VAL A 161 6.31 2.39 -6.63
C VAL A 161 7.47 2.83 -5.74
N VAL A 162 8.22 3.86 -6.13
CA VAL A 162 9.31 4.42 -5.31
C VAL A 162 8.79 4.98 -3.99
N LEU A 163 7.67 5.72 -4.01
CA LEU A 163 7.04 6.24 -2.80
C LEU A 163 6.59 5.12 -1.85
N CYS A 164 5.98 4.05 -2.38
CA CYS A 164 5.62 2.88 -1.58
C CYS A 164 6.84 2.19 -0.96
N ALA A 165 7.93 2.04 -1.71
CA ALA A 165 9.18 1.50 -1.20
C ALA A 165 9.78 2.39 -0.10
N CYS A 166 9.85 3.71 -0.30
CA CYS A 166 10.32 4.67 0.71
C CYS A 166 9.46 4.63 1.98
N PHE A 167 8.13 4.60 1.83
CA PHE A 167 7.19 4.47 2.94
C PHE A 167 7.46 3.20 3.75
N ALA A 168 7.64 2.07 3.07
CA ALA A 168 7.92 0.79 3.71
C ALA A 168 9.29 0.74 4.37
N ILE A 169 10.33 1.34 3.78
CA ILE A 169 11.65 1.49 4.40
C ILE A 169 11.52 2.29 5.70
N PHE A 170 10.86 3.44 5.67
CA PHE A 170 10.63 4.27 6.85
C PHE A 170 9.88 3.53 7.97
N HIS A 171 8.83 2.78 7.63
CA HIS A 171 8.06 1.98 8.60
C HIS A 171 8.85 0.78 9.12
N SER A 172 9.61 0.11 8.27
CA SER A 172 10.53 -0.97 8.61
C SER A 172 11.63 -0.48 9.55
N ASP A 173 12.29 0.65 9.25
CA ASP A 173 13.33 1.23 10.10
C ASP A 173 12.78 1.69 11.44
N TYR A 174 11.58 2.28 11.46
CA TYR A 174 10.93 2.55 12.72
C TYR A 174 10.73 1.24 13.50
N ALA A 175 10.12 0.21 12.90
CA ALA A 175 9.84 -1.06 13.58
C ALA A 175 11.09 -1.79 14.07
N THR A 176 12.16 -1.79 13.28
CA THR A 176 13.39 -2.57 13.50
C THR A 176 14.55 -1.78 14.10
N GLY A 177 14.40 -0.46 14.24
CA GLY A 177 15.44 0.46 14.69
C GLY A 177 16.08 0.02 15.99
N LYS A 178 17.24 -0.65 15.84
CA LYS A 178 18.19 -0.92 16.92
C LYS A 178 18.70 0.43 17.40
N ARG A 179 18.50 0.73 18.69
CA ARG A 179 19.34 1.73 19.33
C ARG A 179 20.74 1.13 19.45
N VAL A 180 21.70 1.74 18.74
CA VAL A 180 23.09 1.81 19.23
C VAL A 180 23.10 2.75 20.42
#